data_AF-A0A1C4YBV1-F1
#
_entry.id   AF-A0A1C4YBV1-F1
#
_cell.length_a   1.000
_cell.length_b   1.000
_cell.length_c   1.000
_cell.angle_alpha   90.00
_cell.angle_beta   90.00
_cell.angle_gamma   90.00
#
_symmetry.space_group_name_H-M   'P 1'
#
loop_
_entity.id
_entity.type
_entity.pdbx_description
1 polymer ?
#
loop_
_entity_poly.entity_id
_entity_poly.type
_entity_poly.pdbx_seq_one_letter_code
_entity_poly.pdbx_strand_id
1 'polypeptide(L)'
;DPDRASFTIALHAARDQVIHAAGVIAGTVTDLIGRIGRLVLDQLLPERRLRVNARTVKRAISKYNARGPNIDRRTYQATISLNILAGPVLTTSPEP
;
A
#
# COMPACT_ATOMS: atom_id res chain seq x y z
N ASP A 1 8.03 -4.35 -3.35
CA ASP A 1 7.77 -3.10 -2.64
C ASP A 1 6.26 -2.82 -2.59
N PRO A 2 5.49 -3.70 -1.92
CA PRO A 2 4.03 -3.64 -1.91
C PRO A 2 3.48 -2.42 -1.15
N ASP A 3 4.25 -1.91 -0.19
CA ASP A 3 3.90 -0.77 0.66
C ASP A 3 3.98 0.58 -0.06
N ARG A 4 4.67 0.63 -1.20
CA ARG A 4 4.78 1.82 -2.06
C ARG A 4 3.85 1.79 -3.28
N ALA A 5 3.06 0.73 -3.44
CA ALA A 5 2.07 0.64 -4.51
C ALA A 5 0.91 1.63 -4.26
N SER A 6 0.68 2.53 -5.22
CA SER A 6 -0.39 3.53 -5.12
C SER A 6 -1.72 3.00 -5.66
N PHE A 7 -2.76 3.06 -4.81
CA PHE A 7 -4.14 2.77 -5.24
C PHE A 7 -4.63 3.73 -6.32
N THR A 8 -4.27 5.01 -6.24
CA THR A 8 -4.67 6.03 -7.22
C THR A 8 -4.11 5.71 -8.61
N ILE A 9 -2.84 5.30 -8.69
CA ILE A 9 -2.22 4.89 -9.96
C ILE A 9 -2.92 3.65 -10.51
N ALA A 10 -3.18 2.65 -9.67
CA ALA A 10 -3.91 1.45 -10.07
C ALA A 10 -5.31 1.78 -10.61
N LEU A 11 -6.04 2.67 -9.94
CA LEU A 11 -7.38 3.10 -10.33
C LEU A 11 -7.39 3.85 -11.66
N HIS A 12 -6.47 4.79 -11.86
CA HIS A 12 -6.35 5.50 -13.13
C HIS A 12 -5.95 4.56 -14.26
N ALA A 13 -4.95 3.70 -14.04
CA ALA A 13 -4.55 2.70 -15.01
C ALA A 13 -5.71 1.78 -15.40
N ALA A 14 -6.50 1.30 -14.43
CA ALA A 14 -7.67 0.47 -14.70
C ALA A 14 -8.74 1.24 -15.49
N ARG A 15 -9.00 2.49 -15.12
CA ARG A 15 -9.94 3.36 -15.84
C ARG A 15 -9.53 3.54 -17.30
N ASP A 16 -8.24 3.78 -17.56
CA ASP A 16 -7.74 3.96 -18.92
C ASP A 16 -7.90 2.66 -19.75
N GLN A 17 -7.70 1.48 -19.14
CA GLN A 17 -7.96 0.21 -19.82
C GLN A 17 -9.44 0.07 -20.22
N VAL A 18 -10.36 0.49 -19.36
CA VAL A 18 -11.81 0.46 -19.63
C VAL A 18 -12.19 1.46 -20.72
N ILE A 19 -11.71 2.71 -20.63
CA ILE A 19 -12.01 3.77 -21.61
C ILE A 19 -11.53 3.37 -23.01
N HIS A 20 -10.33 2.80 -23.11
CA HIS A 20 -9.78 2.37 -24.39
C HIS A 20 -10.29 1.01 -24.86
N ALA A 21 -11.17 0.36 -24.09
CA ALA A 21 -11.66 -0.98 -24.34
C ALA A 21 -10.52 -1.94 -24.74
N ALA A 22 -9.39 -1.85 -24.04
CA ALA A 22 -8.11 -2.38 -24.48
C ALA A 22 -8.13 -3.90 -24.74
N GLY A 23 -8.93 -4.66 -23.97
CA GLY A 23 -9.12 -6.10 -24.16
C GLY A 23 -10.23 -6.51 -25.13
N VAL A 24 -11.00 -5.55 -25.67
CA VAL A 24 -12.14 -5.81 -26.57
C VAL A 24 -11.81 -5.43 -28.01
N ILE A 25 -11.17 -4.26 -28.21
CA ILE A 25 -10.91 -3.72 -29.56
C ILE A 25 -9.63 -4.33 -30.16
N ALA A 26 -8.62 -4.63 -29.35
CA ALA A 26 -7.32 -5.07 -29.84
C ALA A 26 -7.29 -6.53 -30.33
N GLY A 27 -8.36 -7.32 -30.12
CA GLY A 27 -8.40 -8.76 -30.46
C GLY A 27 -7.40 -9.62 -29.69
N THR A 28 -6.56 -9.03 -28.84
CA THR A 28 -5.57 -9.69 -28.02
C THR A 28 -6.06 -9.83 -26.59
N VAL A 29 -5.94 -11.02 -26.02
CA VAL A 29 -6.12 -11.25 -24.58
C VAL A 29 -5.13 -10.34 -23.84
N THR A 30 -5.65 -9.24 -23.32
CA THR A 30 -4.84 -8.30 -22.55
C THR A 30 -4.79 -8.81 -21.13
N ASP A 31 -3.60 -9.20 -20.67
CA ASP A 31 -3.37 -9.41 -19.25
C ASP A 31 -3.50 -8.05 -18.52
N LEU A 32 -4.71 -7.75 -18.07
CA LEU A 32 -5.07 -6.51 -17.36
C LEU A 32 -4.29 -6.39 -16.05
N ILE A 33 -4.08 -7.52 -15.37
CA ILE A 33 -3.24 -7.60 -14.16
C ILE A 33 -1.81 -7.21 -14.53
N GLY A 34 -1.29 -7.71 -15.66
CA GLY A 34 0.03 -7.37 -16.18
C GLY A 34 0.18 -5.91 -16.63
N ARG A 35 -0.84 -5.27 -17.22
CA ARG A 35 -0.74 -3.85 -17.64
C ARG A 35 -0.86 -2.89 -16.47
N ILE A 36 -1.86 -3.09 -15.60
CA ILE A 36 -2.05 -2.25 -14.40
C ILE A 36 -0.88 -2.43 -13.44
N GLY A 37 -0.46 -3.68 -13.19
CA GLY A 37 0.67 -4.00 -12.33
C GLY A 37 1.97 -3.36 -12.81
N ARG A 38 2.26 -3.37 -14.12
CA ARG A 38 3.43 -2.67 -14.69
C ARG A 38 3.39 -1.17 -14.44
N LEU A 39 2.24 -0.52 -14.67
CA LEU A 39 2.12 0.94 -14.45
C LEU A 39 2.27 1.31 -12.97
N VAL A 40 1.77 0.47 -12.06
CA VAL A 40 1.96 0.67 -10.61
C VAL A 40 3.42 0.49 -10.21
N LEU A 41 4.11 -0.52 -10.75
CA LEU A 41 5.53 -0.77 -10.46
C LEU A 41 6.46 0.30 -11.04
N ASP A 42 6.10 0.90 -12.17
CA ASP A 42 6.85 2.00 -12.79
C ASP A 42 6.73 3.32 -12.01
N GLN A 43 5.65 3.49 -11.24
CA GLN A 43 5.33 4.72 -10.51
C GLN A 43 5.17 4.48 -8.99
N LEU A 44 6.11 3.77 -8.37
CA LEU A 44 6.09 3.58 -6.92
C LEU A 44 6.19 4.92 -6.18
N LEU A 45 5.37 5.08 -5.14
CA LEU A 45 5.40 6.27 -4.28
C LEU A 45 6.79 6.41 -3.62
N PRO A 46 7.19 7.58 -3.11
CA PRO A 46 8.40 7.70 -2.32
C PRO A 46 8.38 6.78 -1.10
N GLU A 47 9.57 6.41 -0.61
CA GLU A 47 9.70 5.58 0.58
C GLU A 47 8.96 6.22 1.77
N ARG A 48 8.08 5.44 2.38
CA ARG A 48 7.23 5.94 3.45
C ARG A 48 8.07 6.10 4.71
N ARG A 49 8.23 7.34 5.17
CA ARG A 49 8.89 7.61 6.46
C ARG A 49 8.18 6.87 7.59
N LEU A 50 8.99 6.13 8.33
CA LEU A 50 8.58 5.47 9.56
C LEU A 50 8.11 6.52 10.58
N ARG A 51 6.85 6.38 11.04
CA ARG A 51 6.26 7.24 12.08
C ARG A 51 6.30 6.53 13.41
N VAL A 52 7.48 6.46 14.02
CA VAL A 52 7.63 6.02 15.41
C VAL A 52 7.96 7.22 16.28
N ASN A 53 7.09 7.48 17.25
CA ASN A 53 7.37 8.39 18.35
C ASN A 53 6.75 7.76 19.60
N ALA A 54 7.31 8.05 20.77
CA ALA A 54 6.69 7.71 22.03
C ALA A 54 5.25 8.28 22.07
N ARG A 55 4.31 7.45 22.52
CA ARG A 55 2.92 7.88 22.68
C ARG A 55 2.88 9.09 23.62
N THR A 56 2.26 10.16 23.14
CA THR A 56 2.18 11.44 23.85
C THR A 56 0.75 11.98 23.80
N VAL A 57 0.21 12.40 24.95
CA VAL A 57 -1.18 12.83 25.14
C VAL A 57 -1.21 14.11 25.96
N LYS A 58 -2.02 15.11 25.58
CA LYS A 58 -2.09 16.42 26.28
C LYS A 58 -2.79 16.38 27.64
N ARG A 59 -3.39 15.25 28.02
CA ARG A 59 -4.16 15.08 29.25
C ARG A 59 -3.23 14.97 30.47
N ALA A 60 -3.42 15.83 31.46
CA ALA A 60 -2.52 15.98 32.60
C ALA A 60 -2.37 14.69 33.45
N ILE A 61 -3.45 13.94 33.64
CA ILE A 61 -3.44 12.70 34.45
C ILE A 61 -3.05 11.45 33.65
N SER A 62 -2.68 11.60 32.38
CA SER A 62 -2.26 10.46 31.56
C SER A 62 -0.86 10.02 31.95
N LYS A 63 -0.63 8.70 31.94
CA LYS A 63 0.73 8.11 31.96
C LYS A 63 1.61 8.62 30.82
N TYR A 64 1.02 9.06 29.71
CA TYR A 64 1.70 9.52 28.50
C TYR A 64 1.65 11.05 28.35
N ASN A 65 1.73 11.80 29.44
CA ASN A 65 1.57 13.26 29.43
C ASN A 65 2.61 13.95 28.52
N ALA A 66 2.14 14.88 27.68
CA ALA A 66 2.95 15.71 26.79
C ALA A 66 3.77 16.80 27.49
N ARG A 67 3.58 17.02 28.80
CA ARG A 67 4.37 17.94 29.63
C ARG A 67 4.79 17.25 30.92
N GLY A 68 6.07 17.35 31.26
CA GLY A 68 6.66 16.72 32.44
C GLY A 68 8.19 16.65 32.37
N PRO A 69 8.86 16.39 33.51
CA PRO A 69 10.33 16.35 33.58
C PRO A 69 10.94 15.18 32.81
N ASN A 70 10.25 14.03 32.74
CA ASN A 70 10.77 12.80 32.16
C ASN A 70 10.09 12.42 30.83
N ILE A 71 10.06 13.36 29.87
CA ILE A 71 9.54 13.08 28.52
C ILE A 71 10.68 12.61 27.62
N ASP A 72 10.57 11.37 27.14
CA ASP A 72 11.45 10.86 26.09
C ASP A 72 11.13 11.55 24.76
N ARG A 73 12.12 12.29 24.23
CA ARG A 73 12.06 12.98 22.93
C ARG A 73 12.97 12.31 21.89
N ARG A 74 13.56 11.16 22.22
CA ARG A 74 14.45 10.46 21.30
C ARG A 74 13.65 9.91 20.13
N THR A 75 14.20 10.09 18.94
CA THR A 75 13.71 9.41 17.74
C THR A 75 14.47 8.11 17.62
N TYR A 76 13.76 6.99 17.68
CA TYR A 76 14.36 5.67 17.51
C TYR A 76 14.19 5.23 16.05
N GLN A 77 15.25 4.67 15.48
CA GLN A 77 15.12 3.94 14.22
C GLN A 77 14.36 2.64 14.47
N ALA A 78 13.39 2.33 13.63
CA ALA A 78 12.74 1.02 13.64
C ALA A 78 12.63 0.50 12.22
N THR A 79 12.66 -0.82 12.08
CA THR A 79 12.52 -1.50 10.80
C THR A 79 11.22 -2.29 10.82
N ILE A 80 10.32 -2.02 9.87
CA ILE A 80 9.10 -2.81 9.69
C ILE A 80 9.40 -3.86 8.62
N SER A 81 9.22 -5.14 8.95
CA SER A 81 9.32 -6.24 8.00
C SER A 81 7.91 -6.69 7.60
N LEU A 82 7.64 -6.73 6.30
CA LEU A 82 6.36 -7.18 5.75
C LEU A 82 6.59 -8.50 5.01
N ASN A 83 5.97 -9.58 5.49
CA ASN A 83 5.97 -10.87 4.81
C ASN A 83 4.61 -11.07 4.12
N ILE A 84 4.60 -11.14 2.79
CA ILE A 84 3.40 -11.54 2.05
C ILE A 84 3.35 -13.07 2.07
N LEU A 85 2.37 -13.63 2.78
CA LEU A 85 2.06 -15.04 2.69
C LEU A 85 1.17 -15.25 1.46
N ALA A 86 1.62 -16.10 0.53
CA ALA A 86 0.75 -16.53 -0.56
C ALA A 86 -0.42 -17.30 0.06
N GLY A 87 -1.64 -16.80 -0.15
CA GLY A 87 -2.85 -17.54 0.20
C GLY A 87 -2.98 -18.82 -0.63
N PRO A 88 -3.79 -19.79 -0.20
CA PRO A 88 -4.09 -20.95 -1.03
C PRO A 88 -4.69 -20.48 -2.36
N VAL A 89 -4.35 -21.19 -3.44
CA VAL A 89 -4.91 -20.94 -4.77
C VAL A 89 -6.43 -21.01 -4.65
N LEU A 90 -7.11 -19.89 -4.85
CA LEU A 90 -8.56 -19.84 -4.92
C LEU A 90 -8.95 -20.52 -6.24
N THR A 91 -9.30 -21.80 -6.18
CA THR A 91 -9.88 -22.50 -7.31
C THR A 91 -11.23 -21.86 -7.60
N THR A 92 -11.34 -21.12 -8.70
CA THR A 92 -12.65 -20.82 -9.27
C THR A 92 -13.33 -22.16 -9.52
N SER A 93 -14.53 -22.38 -8.98
CA SER A 93 -15.31 -23.59 -9.25
C SER A 93 -15.31 -23.86 -10.77
N PRO A 94 -15.17 -25.12 -11.22
CA PRO A 94 -15.35 -25.42 -12.63
C PRO A 94 -16.75 -24.95 -13.05
N GLU A 95 -16.84 -24.29 -14.20
CA GLU A 95 -18.12 -23.96 -14.85
C GLU A 95 -18.96 -25.24 -15.04
N PRO A 96 -20.30 -25.13 -14.99
CA PRO A 96 -21.22 -26.25 -15.23
C PRO A 96 -21.17 -26.77 -16.67
#